data_AF-A0A382G5I0-F1
#
_entry.id   AF-A0A382G5I0-F1
#
_cell.length_a   1.000
_cell.length_b   1.000
_cell.length_c   1.000
_cell.angle_alpha   90.00
_cell.angle_beta   90.00
_cell.angle_gamma   90.00
#
_symmetry.space_group_name_H-M   'P 1'
#
loop_
_entity.id
_entity.type
_entity.pdbx_description
1 polymer ?
#
loop_
_entity_poly.entity_id
_entity_poly.type
_entity_poly.pdbx_seq_one_letter_code
_entity_poly.pdbx_strand_id
1 'polypeptide(L)'
;MNIGALGPGVANQALSLDRTSTDGSLLAVDRDMGLPKILSEIDVVLYRRIFTLQETGEWKAADRLIERVEDGLLMGHVQFQRYMHPRKYRSRYRELKGWLAQYADHPGATRIYKLALRRRPKNHRMPKAPVGPSGIHGFADLVPAADYRSPRKRSKAQWRRVRQIKYRIRRNVRREILTVSQKFLDRK
;
A
#
# COMPACT_ATOMS: atom_id res chain seq x y z
N MET A 1 42.48 -36.98 41.01
CA MET A 1 41.79 -37.22 42.29
C MET A 1 40.31 -36.93 42.10
N ASN A 2 39.44 -37.80 42.63
CA ASN A 2 37.97 -37.93 42.47
C ASN A 2 37.50 -38.38 41.06
N ILE A 3 37.24 -39.67 40.77
CA ILE A 3 36.23 -40.62 41.32
C ILE A 3 34.82 -40.01 41.16
N GLY A 4 33.83 -40.50 40.40
CA GLY A 4 33.50 -41.82 39.84
C GLY A 4 32.04 -42.16 40.25
N ALA A 5 31.10 -42.28 39.30
CA ALA A 5 29.77 -42.94 39.44
C ALA A 5 28.98 -42.80 38.12
N LEU A 6 28.83 -43.86 37.30
CA LEU A 6 27.78 -44.90 37.31
C LEU A 6 26.57 -44.57 36.40
N GLY A 7 26.46 -45.27 35.27
CA GLY A 7 25.18 -45.56 34.58
C GLY A 7 24.38 -46.65 35.33
N PRO A 8 23.28 -47.26 34.82
CA PRO A 8 22.90 -47.48 33.41
C PRO A 8 21.43 -47.16 33.08
N GLY A 9 21.02 -47.40 31.83
CA GLY A 9 19.67 -47.13 31.30
C GLY A 9 18.59 -48.16 31.65
N VAL A 10 17.34 -47.80 31.38
CA VAL A 10 16.23 -48.73 31.12
C VAL A 10 15.30 -48.09 30.07
N ALA A 11 14.87 -48.93 29.13
CA ALA A 11 14.06 -48.63 27.96
C ALA A 11 12.54 -48.56 28.24
N ASN A 12 11.81 -48.14 27.20
CA ASN A 12 10.39 -48.39 26.90
C ASN A 12 9.37 -47.54 27.69
N GLN A 13 8.29 -47.00 27.14
CA GLN A 13 7.45 -47.47 26.04
C GLN A 13 6.59 -46.30 25.47
N ALA A 14 6.08 -46.51 24.26
CA ALA A 14 5.31 -45.58 23.42
C ALA A 14 4.00 -45.05 24.02
N LEU A 15 3.60 -43.84 23.60
CA LEU A 15 2.20 -43.45 23.39
C LEU A 15 2.14 -42.41 22.26
N SER A 16 1.76 -42.91 21.09
CA SER A 16 1.27 -42.15 19.95
C SER A 16 -0.09 -41.53 20.28
N LEU A 17 -0.24 -40.22 20.10
CA LEU A 17 -1.51 -39.61 19.72
C LEU A 17 -1.26 -38.46 18.73
N ASP A 18 -1.47 -38.83 17.48
CA ASP A 18 -1.82 -37.99 16.35
C ASP A 18 -2.86 -36.92 16.75
N ARG A 19 -2.52 -35.65 16.55
CA ARG A 19 -3.47 -34.53 16.46
C ARG A 19 -2.96 -33.54 15.41
N THR A 20 -3.15 -33.94 14.16
CA THR A 20 -3.80 -33.13 13.12
C THR A 20 -3.57 -31.62 13.21
N SER A 21 -2.72 -31.16 12.29
CA SER A 21 -3.03 -30.09 11.34
C SER A 21 -3.94 -29.00 11.90
N THR A 22 -3.33 -27.89 12.31
CA THR A 22 -4.02 -26.60 12.39
C THR A 22 -4.38 -26.18 10.97
N ASP A 23 -5.44 -26.78 10.43
CA ASP A 23 -6.17 -26.27 9.29
C ASP A 23 -6.67 -24.88 9.68
N GLY A 24 -5.94 -23.86 9.26
CA GLY A 24 -6.39 -22.47 9.19
C GLY A 24 -7.51 -22.29 8.15
N SER A 25 -8.38 -23.29 7.98
CA SER A 25 -9.70 -23.16 7.39
C SER A 25 -10.64 -22.62 8.47
N LEU A 26 -10.38 -21.37 8.87
CA LEU A 26 -11.46 -20.53 9.36
C LEU A 26 -12.32 -20.25 8.14
N LEU A 27 -13.23 -21.18 7.91
CA LEU A 27 -14.52 -21.01 7.26
C LEU A 27 -14.78 -19.52 7.00
N ALA A 28 -14.40 -19.07 5.80
CA ALA A 28 -15.04 -17.94 5.16
C ALA A 28 -16.48 -18.42 4.91
N VAL A 29 -17.27 -18.41 5.99
CA VAL A 29 -18.70 -18.45 5.90
C VAL A 29 -19.01 -17.17 5.14
N ASP A 30 -19.26 -17.31 3.83
CA ASP A 30 -20.01 -16.33 3.06
C ASP A 30 -21.34 -16.17 3.79
N ARG A 31 -21.35 -15.28 4.78
CA ARG A 31 -22.56 -14.84 5.41
C ARG A 31 -23.17 -13.88 4.42
N ASP A 32 -23.96 -14.43 3.50
CA ASP A 32 -24.95 -13.69 2.73
C ASP A 32 -25.95 -13.08 3.74
N MET A 33 -25.55 -11.96 4.36
CA MET A 33 -26.27 -11.24 5.42
C MET A 33 -27.50 -10.48 4.89
N GLY A 34 -28.12 -10.97 3.82
CA GLY A 34 -29.19 -10.28 3.11
C GLY A 34 -28.79 -8.90 2.57
N LEU A 35 -27.49 -8.64 2.41
CA LEU A 35 -26.99 -7.39 1.85
C LEU A 35 -27.31 -7.33 0.36
N PRO A 36 -27.63 -6.15 -0.19
CA PRO A 36 -27.87 -6.01 -1.62
C PRO A 36 -26.63 -6.44 -2.41
N LYS A 37 -26.80 -7.40 -3.33
CA LYS A 37 -25.76 -7.83 -4.27
C LYS A 37 -25.62 -6.76 -5.35
N ILE A 38 -24.59 -5.92 -5.23
CA ILE A 38 -24.29 -4.81 -6.17
C ILE A 38 -23.80 -5.35 -7.52
N LEU A 39 -23.15 -6.50 -7.52
CA LEU A 39 -22.59 -7.17 -8.69
C LEU A 39 -23.17 -8.58 -8.80
N SER A 40 -23.41 -9.02 -10.03
CA SER A 40 -23.80 -10.42 -10.33
C SER A 40 -22.70 -11.39 -9.91
N GLU A 41 -23.09 -12.58 -9.43
CA GLU A 41 -22.13 -13.63 -9.04
C GLU A 41 -21.23 -14.04 -10.22
N ILE A 42 -21.77 -14.01 -11.44
CA ILE A 42 -21.02 -14.30 -12.67
C ILE A 42 -19.92 -13.25 -12.88
N ASP A 43 -20.26 -11.97 -12.78
CA ASP A 43 -19.30 -10.88 -12.94
C ASP A 43 -18.24 -10.89 -11.84
N VAL A 44 -18.60 -11.22 -10.59
CA VAL A 44 -17.62 -11.38 -9.50
C VAL A 44 -16.57 -12.44 -9.86
N VAL A 45 -16.99 -13.59 -10.38
CA VAL A 45 -16.08 -14.66 -10.82
C VAL A 45 -15.22 -14.19 -12.00
N LEU A 46 -15.81 -13.51 -12.99
CA LEU A 46 -15.08 -12.97 -14.14
C LEU A 46 -14.02 -11.96 -13.70
N TYR A 47 -14.38 -10.98 -12.86
CA TYR A 47 -13.46 -9.97 -12.36
C TYR A 47 -12.31 -10.59 -11.57
N ARG A 48 -12.58 -11.51 -10.64
CA ARG A 48 -11.52 -12.23 -9.90
C ARG A 48 -10.54 -12.91 -10.84
N ARG A 49 -11.04 -13.54 -11.90
CA ARG A 49 -10.20 -14.20 -12.91
C ARG A 49 -9.43 -13.22 -13.79
N ILE A 50 -10.03 -12.07 -14.14
CA ILE A 50 -9.36 -11.01 -14.88
C ILE A 50 -8.18 -10.46 -14.08
N PHE A 51 -8.38 -10.12 -12.80
CA PHE A 51 -7.32 -9.58 -11.93
C PHE A 51 -6.15 -10.55 -11.80
N THR A 52 -6.41 -11.84 -11.57
CA THR A 52 -5.35 -12.86 -11.45
C THR A 52 -4.57 -13.07 -12.76
N LEU A 53 -5.26 -13.06 -13.92
CA LEU A 53 -4.59 -13.12 -15.22
C LEU A 53 -3.74 -11.87 -15.50
N GLN A 54 -4.20 -10.69 -15.06
CA GLN A 54 -3.43 -9.46 -15.24
C GLN A 54 -2.19 -9.39 -14.34
N GLU A 55 -2.22 -9.98 -13.14
CA GLU A 55 -1.04 -10.11 -12.27
C GLU A 55 0.06 -10.94 -12.92
N THR A 56 -0.33 -12.03 -13.59
CA THR A 56 0.60 -12.86 -14.35
C THR A 56 0.90 -12.27 -15.73
N GLY A 57 0.22 -11.20 -16.15
CA GLY A 57 0.42 -10.52 -17.44
C GLY A 57 -0.12 -11.29 -18.65
N GLU A 58 -1.07 -12.19 -18.45
CA GLU A 58 -1.78 -12.93 -19.48
C GLU A 58 -2.87 -12.07 -20.14
N TRP A 59 -2.44 -11.00 -20.84
CA TRP A 59 -3.33 -9.95 -21.35
C TRP A 59 -4.41 -10.47 -22.29
N LYS A 60 -4.05 -11.37 -23.22
CA LYS A 60 -5.02 -11.93 -24.20
C LYS A 60 -6.09 -12.80 -23.52
N ALA A 61 -5.76 -13.46 -22.42
CA ALA A 61 -6.74 -14.23 -21.66
C ALA A 61 -7.65 -13.30 -20.86
N ALA A 62 -7.08 -12.25 -20.25
CA ALA A 62 -7.86 -11.24 -19.55
C ALA A 62 -8.81 -10.49 -20.50
N ASP A 63 -8.34 -10.06 -21.68
CA ASP A 63 -9.14 -9.32 -22.66
C ASP A 63 -10.37 -10.14 -23.13
N ARG A 64 -10.22 -11.45 -23.33
CA ARG A 64 -11.34 -12.36 -23.65
C ARG A 64 -12.38 -12.50 -22.54
N LEU A 65 -11.98 -12.34 -21.29
CA LEU A 65 -12.91 -12.37 -20.15
C LEU A 65 -13.57 -11.00 -19.95
N ILE A 66 -12.84 -9.91 -20.21
CA ILE A 66 -13.37 -8.54 -20.15
C ILE A 66 -14.55 -8.38 -21.13
N GLU A 67 -14.48 -8.99 -22.31
CA GLU A 67 -15.58 -8.98 -23.29
C GLU A 67 -16.87 -9.68 -22.80
N ARG A 68 -16.77 -10.53 -21.77
CA ARG A 68 -17.91 -11.27 -21.19
C ARG A 68 -18.50 -10.60 -19.96
N VAL A 69 -17.88 -9.53 -19.48
CA VAL A 69 -18.36 -8.79 -18.31
C VAL A 69 -19.57 -7.94 -18.73
N GLU A 70 -20.66 -8.06 -17.98
CA GLU A 70 -21.87 -7.28 -18.25
C GLU A 70 -21.84 -5.94 -17.51
N ASP A 71 -21.55 -5.96 -16.20
CA ASP A 71 -21.43 -4.74 -15.41
C ASP A 71 -19.98 -4.19 -15.40
N GLY A 72 -19.78 -3.05 -16.06
CA GLY A 72 -18.51 -2.33 -16.15
C GLY A 72 -18.07 -1.55 -14.91
N LEU A 73 -18.75 -1.67 -13.76
CA LEU A 73 -18.47 -0.90 -12.54
C LEU A 73 -16.99 -0.94 -12.11
N LEU A 74 -16.37 -2.13 -12.17
CA LEU A 74 -14.97 -2.34 -11.76
C LEU A 74 -13.97 -2.13 -12.90
N MET A 75 -14.42 -1.75 -14.09
CA MET A 75 -13.55 -1.61 -15.26
C MET A 75 -12.43 -0.58 -15.06
N GLY A 76 -12.70 0.50 -14.32
CA GLY A 76 -11.69 1.49 -13.95
C GLY A 76 -10.51 0.88 -13.18
N HIS A 77 -10.80 -0.05 -12.26
CA HIS A 77 -9.81 -0.76 -11.45
C HIS A 77 -9.02 -1.78 -12.28
N VAL A 78 -9.71 -2.51 -13.16
CA VAL A 78 -9.08 -3.45 -14.11
C VAL A 78 -8.08 -2.72 -15.01
N GLN A 79 -8.49 -1.60 -15.61
CA GLN A 79 -7.60 -0.81 -16.46
C GLN A 79 -6.44 -0.21 -15.64
N PHE A 80 -6.69 0.24 -14.41
CA PHE A 80 -5.66 0.76 -13.53
C PHE A 80 -4.55 -0.28 -13.24
N GLN A 81 -4.92 -1.51 -12.92
CA GLN A 81 -3.95 -2.59 -12.67
C GLN A 81 -3.08 -2.84 -13.91
N ARG A 82 -3.70 -3.00 -15.09
CA ARG A 82 -2.99 -3.15 -16.36
C ARG A 82 -2.01 -2.00 -16.62
N TYR A 83 -2.45 -0.76 -16.46
CA TYR A 83 -1.64 0.42 -16.76
C TYR A 83 -0.50 0.66 -15.77
N MET A 84 -0.63 0.17 -14.55
CA MET A 84 0.38 0.28 -13.49
C MET A 84 1.26 -0.96 -13.35
N HIS A 85 1.11 -1.95 -14.23
CA HIS A 85 1.90 -3.17 -14.15
C HIS A 85 3.41 -2.86 -14.28
N PRO A 86 4.27 -3.39 -13.40
CA PRO A 86 5.67 -2.96 -13.30
C PRO A 86 6.53 -3.35 -14.51
N ARG A 87 6.29 -4.52 -15.12
CA ARG A 87 7.18 -5.09 -16.16
C ARG A 87 6.49 -5.45 -17.48
N LYS A 88 5.41 -6.23 -17.42
CA LYS A 88 4.77 -6.89 -18.58
C LYS A 88 3.86 -5.99 -19.44
N TYR A 89 3.55 -4.77 -18.99
CA TYR A 89 2.75 -3.83 -19.78
C TYR A 89 3.30 -2.42 -19.65
N ARG A 90 3.35 -1.71 -20.78
CA ARG A 90 3.80 -0.32 -20.84
C ARG A 90 2.71 0.54 -21.48
N SER A 91 1.94 1.17 -20.62
CA SER A 91 0.84 2.06 -21.00
C SER A 91 1.31 3.30 -21.77
N ARG A 92 0.63 3.59 -22.88
CA ARG A 92 0.88 4.74 -23.76
C ARG A 92 0.22 6.00 -23.20
N TYR A 93 0.74 7.17 -23.57
CA TYR A 93 0.16 8.43 -23.12
C TYR A 93 -1.33 8.58 -23.47
N ARG A 94 -1.73 8.13 -24.67
CA ARG A 94 -3.13 8.21 -25.13
C ARG A 94 -4.08 7.38 -24.27
N GLU A 95 -3.65 6.18 -23.85
CA GLU A 95 -4.41 5.31 -22.96
C GLU A 95 -4.58 5.95 -21.58
N LEU A 96 -3.47 6.43 -20.98
CA LEU A 96 -3.50 7.10 -19.68
C LEU A 96 -4.40 8.35 -19.70
N LYS A 97 -4.32 9.13 -20.79
CA LYS A 97 -5.17 10.30 -20.99
C LYS A 97 -6.65 9.91 -21.14
N GLY A 98 -6.95 8.86 -21.90
CA GLY A 98 -8.31 8.37 -22.10
C GLY A 98 -8.91 7.85 -20.80
N TRP A 99 -8.14 7.08 -20.04
CA TRP A 99 -8.55 6.59 -18.72
C TRP A 99 -8.85 7.74 -17.76
N LEU A 100 -8.01 8.78 -17.72
CA LEU A 100 -8.25 9.96 -16.88
C LEU A 100 -9.46 10.78 -17.31
N ALA A 101 -9.87 10.71 -18.58
CA ALA A 101 -11.08 11.38 -19.03
C ALA A 101 -12.33 10.75 -18.39
N GLN A 102 -12.33 9.43 -18.21
CA GLN A 102 -13.46 8.64 -17.69
C GLN A 102 -13.40 8.43 -16.18
N TYR A 103 -12.21 8.18 -15.62
CA TYR A 103 -12.01 7.77 -14.23
C TYR A 103 -11.16 8.77 -13.44
N ALA A 104 -11.43 10.07 -13.62
CA ALA A 104 -10.69 11.12 -12.91
C ALA A 104 -10.86 11.04 -11.38
N ASP A 105 -12.02 10.56 -10.93
CA ASP A 105 -12.40 10.40 -9.51
C ASP A 105 -11.84 9.12 -8.86
N HIS A 106 -11.16 8.27 -9.64
CA HIS A 106 -10.64 7.01 -9.13
C HIS A 106 -9.51 7.24 -8.11
N PRO A 107 -9.41 6.45 -7.02
CA PRO A 107 -8.38 6.66 -5.98
C PRO A 107 -6.95 6.58 -6.53
N GLY A 108 -6.73 5.75 -7.55
CA GLY A 108 -5.47 5.64 -8.28
C GLY A 108 -5.20 6.75 -9.32
N ALA A 109 -6.13 7.68 -9.56
CA ALA A 109 -6.05 8.63 -10.67
C ALA A 109 -4.84 9.57 -10.56
N THR A 110 -4.48 9.99 -9.34
CA THR A 110 -3.26 10.78 -9.09
C THR A 110 -1.99 10.06 -9.56
N ARG A 111 -1.92 8.73 -9.42
CA ARG A 111 -0.77 7.93 -9.90
C ARG A 111 -0.73 7.89 -11.42
N ILE A 112 -1.89 7.65 -12.06
CA ILE A 112 -2.02 7.64 -13.53
C ILE A 112 -1.68 9.01 -14.11
N TYR A 113 -2.16 10.10 -13.50
CA TYR A 113 -1.87 11.48 -13.91
C TYR A 113 -0.38 11.79 -13.86
N LYS A 114 0.30 11.46 -12.75
CA LYS A 114 1.76 11.60 -12.63
C LYS A 114 2.50 10.79 -13.71
N LEU A 115 2.04 9.57 -13.99
CA LEU A 115 2.61 8.73 -15.05
C LEU A 115 2.39 9.34 -16.45
N ALA A 116 1.19 9.85 -16.70
CA ALA A 116 0.82 10.48 -17.96
C ALA A 116 1.67 11.72 -18.22
N LEU A 117 1.88 12.59 -17.22
CA LEU A 117 2.75 13.75 -17.35
C LEU A 117 4.19 13.38 -17.70
N ARG A 118 4.74 12.35 -17.06
CA ARG A 118 6.09 11.85 -17.36
C ARG A 118 6.23 11.29 -18.77
N ARG A 119 5.16 10.70 -19.31
CA ARG A 119 5.13 10.07 -20.64
C ARG A 119 4.56 10.98 -21.74
N ARG A 120 4.25 12.23 -21.43
CA ARG A 120 3.61 13.16 -22.36
C ARG A 120 4.61 13.62 -23.43
N PRO A 121 4.35 13.37 -24.73
CA PRO A 121 5.12 14.00 -25.80
C PRO A 121 4.80 15.50 -25.89
N LYS A 122 5.76 16.31 -26.36
CA LYS A 122 5.65 17.79 -26.36
C LYS A 122 4.38 18.32 -27.04
N ASN A 123 3.92 17.68 -28.11
CA ASN A 123 2.81 18.17 -28.94
C ASN A 123 1.42 17.63 -28.53
N HIS A 124 1.28 16.99 -27.37
CA HIS A 124 -0.01 16.45 -26.93
C HIS A 124 -0.67 17.31 -25.85
N ARG A 125 -2.00 17.50 -25.99
CA ARG A 125 -2.85 18.18 -24.98
C ARG A 125 -2.73 17.50 -23.62
N MET A 126 -2.77 18.29 -22.55
CA MET A 126 -2.68 17.81 -21.17
C MET A 126 -3.77 16.79 -20.82
N PRO A 127 -3.50 15.84 -19.90
CA PRO A 127 -4.52 14.95 -19.40
C PRO A 127 -5.43 15.67 -18.40
N LYS A 128 -6.66 15.17 -18.22
CA LYS A 128 -7.58 15.68 -17.20
C LYS A 128 -6.94 15.48 -15.81
N ALA A 129 -7.02 16.51 -14.97
CA ALA A 129 -6.53 16.41 -13.61
C ALA A 129 -7.41 15.42 -12.81
N PRO A 130 -6.82 14.64 -11.89
CA PRO A 130 -7.59 13.78 -11.01
C PRO A 130 -8.49 14.62 -10.12
N VAL A 131 -9.68 14.10 -9.83
CA VAL A 131 -10.66 14.71 -8.94
C VAL A 131 -10.61 13.93 -7.64
N GLY A 132 -10.49 14.65 -6.52
CA GLY A 132 -10.36 14.05 -5.19
C GLY A 132 -9.15 14.57 -4.41
N PRO A 133 -9.03 14.16 -3.13
CA PRO A 133 -7.98 14.65 -2.26
C PRO A 133 -6.60 14.27 -2.82
N SER A 134 -5.72 15.26 -2.93
CA SER A 134 -4.38 15.11 -3.53
C SER A 134 -3.38 14.33 -2.64
N GLY A 135 -3.86 13.70 -1.58
CA GLY A 135 -3.08 12.87 -0.66
C GLY A 135 -3.98 12.08 0.30
N ILE A 136 -3.49 10.91 0.75
CA ILE A 136 -4.05 10.23 1.91
C ILE A 136 -3.44 10.94 3.12
N HIS A 137 -4.21 11.82 3.74
CA HIS A 137 -3.85 12.43 5.02
C HIS A 137 -4.19 11.42 6.12
N GLY A 138 -3.21 11.00 6.92
CA GLY A 138 -3.50 10.22 8.12
C GLY A 138 -4.32 11.07 9.11
N PHE A 139 -4.96 10.46 10.11
CA PHE A 139 -5.68 11.22 11.14
C PHE A 139 -4.81 12.31 11.80
N ALA A 140 -3.51 12.04 11.95
CA ALA A 140 -2.52 13.01 12.43
C ALA A 140 -2.27 14.19 11.45
N ASP A 141 -2.50 14.01 10.15
CA ASP A 141 -2.40 15.05 9.13
C ASP A 141 -3.72 15.84 8.95
N LEU A 142 -4.85 15.28 9.42
CA LEU A 142 -6.18 15.93 9.39
C LEU A 142 -6.34 16.97 10.49
N VAL A 143 -5.58 16.86 11.58
CA VAL A 143 -5.39 17.96 12.51
C VAL A 143 -4.35 18.86 11.86
N PRO A 144 -4.71 20.05 11.34
CA PRO A 144 -3.70 21.02 10.98
C PRO A 144 -3.02 21.36 12.30
N ALA A 145 -1.85 20.80 12.56
CA ALA A 145 -0.96 21.39 13.53
C ALA A 145 -0.79 22.82 12.99
N ALA A 146 -1.43 23.80 13.65
CA ALA A 146 -1.39 25.18 13.19
C ALA A 146 0.08 25.48 12.93
N ASP A 147 0.44 25.69 11.65
CA ASP A 147 1.82 25.85 11.23
C ASP A 147 2.34 27.11 11.90
N TYR A 148 2.85 26.97 13.12
CA TYR A 148 3.25 28.10 13.93
C TYR A 148 4.51 28.68 13.31
N ARG A 149 4.32 29.73 12.51
CA ARG A 149 5.40 30.50 11.94
C ARG A 149 5.72 31.65 12.87
N SER A 150 6.79 31.49 13.66
CA SER A 150 7.26 32.57 14.52
C SER A 150 7.54 33.84 13.69
N PRO A 151 6.98 35.02 14.03
CA PRO A 151 7.25 36.28 13.32
C PRO A 151 8.70 36.77 13.50
N ARG A 152 9.41 36.20 14.47
CA ARG A 152 10.82 36.51 14.78
C ARG A 152 11.76 36.07 13.65
N LYS A 153 12.50 37.01 13.08
CA LYS A 153 13.64 36.72 12.18
C LYS A 153 14.80 36.16 13.01
N ARG A 154 15.41 35.07 12.53
CA ARG A 154 16.55 34.42 13.18
C ARG A 154 17.87 34.87 12.55
N SER A 155 18.87 35.17 13.37
CA SER A 155 20.23 35.45 12.92
C SER A 155 20.95 34.19 12.43
N LYS A 156 22.06 34.35 11.70
CA LYS A 156 22.87 33.21 11.19
C LYS A 156 23.34 32.28 12.31
N ALA A 157 23.69 32.82 13.49
CA ALA A 157 24.06 32.04 14.66
C ALA A 157 22.88 31.22 15.22
N GLN A 158 21.68 31.81 15.25
CA GLN A 158 20.47 31.12 15.68
C GLN A 158 20.08 29.99 14.70
N TRP A 159 20.23 30.21 13.38
CA TRP A 159 20.03 29.15 12.38
C TRP A 159 20.97 27.96 12.56
N ARG A 160 22.25 28.21 12.85
CA ARG A 160 23.23 27.14 13.15
C ARG A 160 22.83 26.35 14.38
N ARG A 161 22.42 27.04 15.46
CA ARG A 161 21.95 26.40 16.70
C ARG A 161 20.71 25.53 16.46
N VAL A 162 19.72 26.02 15.72
CA VAL A 162 18.52 25.24 15.35
C VAL A 162 18.91 23.99 14.55
N ARG A 163 19.81 24.11 13.58
CA ARG A 163 20.28 22.97 12.77
C ARG A 163 20.96 21.90 13.65
N GLN A 164 21.79 22.31 14.60
CA GLN A 164 22.45 21.41 15.55
C GLN A 164 21.44 20.69 16.45
N ILE A 165 20.44 21.41 16.98
CA ILE A 165 19.36 20.83 17.79
C ILE A 165 18.59 19.78 16.98
N LYS A 166 18.15 20.13 15.76
CA LYS A 166 17.44 19.20 14.87
C LYS A 166 18.28 17.96 14.54
N TYR A 167 19.59 18.12 14.30
CA TYR A 167 20.49 17.00 14.05
C TYR A 167 20.59 16.05 15.26
N ARG A 168 20.77 16.59 16.47
CA ARG A 168 20.84 15.78 17.71
C ARG A 168 19.55 14.99 17.94
N ILE A 169 18.39 15.63 17.80
CA ILE A 169 17.09 14.97 17.95
C ILE A 169 16.96 13.83 16.93
N ARG A 170 17.21 14.09 15.64
CA ARG A 170 17.15 13.05 14.60
C ARG A 170 18.10 11.89 14.86
N ARG A 171 19.31 12.18 15.36
CA ARG A 171 20.30 11.16 15.72
C ARG A 171 19.81 10.29 16.89
N ASN A 172 19.22 10.90 17.91
CA ASN A 172 18.70 10.18 19.08
C ASN A 172 17.47 9.35 18.74
N VAL A 173 16.53 9.90 17.94
CA VAL A 173 15.36 9.17 17.44
C VAL A 173 15.78 7.96 16.61
N ARG A 174 16.75 8.11 15.71
CA ARG A 174 17.30 6.96 14.93
C ARG A 174 17.95 5.90 15.82
N ARG A 175 18.43 6.28 17.00
CA ARG A 175 19.03 5.38 17.99
C ARG A 175 18.01 4.89 19.03
N GLU A 176 16.73 5.21 18.85
CA GLU A 176 15.62 4.84 19.74
C GLU A 176 15.71 5.40 21.17
N ILE A 177 16.51 6.46 21.38
CA ILE A 177 16.70 7.08 22.70
C ILE A 177 15.87 8.36 22.80
N LEU A 178 14.57 8.21 23.05
CA LEU A 178 13.61 9.31 23.09
C LEU A 178 13.72 10.16 24.37
N THR A 179 14.02 9.51 25.51
CA THR A 179 14.21 10.16 26.82
C THR A 179 15.35 11.17 26.82
N VAL A 180 16.44 10.91 26.10
CA VAL A 180 17.56 11.86 25.97
C VAL A 180 17.18 13.09 25.15
N SER A 181 16.29 12.92 24.16
CA SER A 181 15.79 14.03 23.36
C SER A 181 14.87 14.94 24.16
N GLN A 182 13.99 14.35 24.98
CA GLN A 182 13.10 15.09 25.89
C GLN A 182 13.92 15.91 26.90
N LYS A 183 14.81 15.26 27.65
CA LYS A 183 15.70 15.95 28.62
C LYS A 183 16.57 17.04 27.98
N PHE A 184 16.91 16.90 26.70
CA PHE A 184 17.70 17.90 25.98
C PHE A 184 16.88 19.14 25.59
N LEU A 185 15.60 18.97 25.30
CA LEU A 185 14.68 20.08 25.02
C LEU A 185 14.31 20.83 26.32
N ASP A 186 14.13 20.11 27.43
CA ASP A 186 13.74 20.71 28.72
C ASP A 186 14.86 21.57 29.35
N ARG A 187 16.12 21.36 28.95
CA ARG A 187 17.29 22.11 29.44
C ARG A 187 17.53 23.44 28.72
N LYS A 188 16.68 23.82 27.77
CA LYS A 188 16.98 24.83 26.74
C LYS A 188 15.97 25.97 26.70
#